data_AF-A0A8T3PHM0-F1
#
_entry.id   AF-A0A8T3PHM0-F1
#
_cell.length_a   1.000
_cell.length_b   1.000
_cell.length_c   1.000
_cell.angle_alpha   90.00
_cell.angle_beta   90.00
_cell.angle_gamma   90.00
#
_symmetry.space_group_name_H-M   'P 1'
#
loop_
_entity.id
_entity.type
_entity.pdbx_description
1 polymer ?
#
loop_
_entity_poly.entity_id
_entity_poly.type
_entity_poly.pdbx_seq_one_letter_code
_entity_poly.pdbx_strand_id
1 'polypeptide(L)'
;MAVSAPRSGPEPSATVEPIRLAFADAWGEMGAAWGVQPSVARVHGYLLAHGGILTEREVREALGLSHRAASLALAETETWGLAERVAQSDRSGRRGPSPTAYVVVRDHWRWFQRIAEQRKQREADPLVPLLEACLARADDAVTTAPQDADLLRLRDWLTELLGFVRLFDRAVRLVARAESEEIARGFSVLARLSDDSLDRLLRLFGALPEEELAATIEAVSRVSPTVARRILSTAGRVARLGR
;
A
#
# COMPACT_ATOMS: atom_id res chain seq x y z
N MET A 1 -2.38 -10.61 -55.01
CA MET A 1 -1.82 -10.71 -53.65
C MET A 1 -1.11 -9.41 -53.34
N ALA A 2 -1.76 -8.49 -52.62
CA ALA A 2 -1.14 -7.25 -52.16
C ALA A 2 -0.59 -7.48 -50.75
N VAL A 3 0.72 -7.35 -50.60
CA VAL A 3 1.40 -7.40 -49.30
C VAL A 3 1.09 -6.09 -48.57
N SER A 4 0.25 -6.15 -47.54
CA SER A 4 0.06 -5.04 -46.60
C SER A 4 1.30 -4.89 -45.73
N ALA A 5 1.91 -3.70 -45.79
CA ALA A 5 2.97 -3.28 -44.89
C ALA A 5 2.50 -3.26 -43.42
N PRO A 6 3.39 -3.49 -42.45
CA PRO A 6 3.05 -3.47 -41.03
C PRO A 6 2.62 -2.06 -40.60
N ARG A 7 1.47 -1.96 -39.95
CA ARG A 7 0.99 -0.71 -39.36
C ARG A 7 1.91 -0.34 -38.20
N SER A 8 2.69 0.71 -38.40
CA SER A 8 3.36 1.46 -37.34
C SER A 8 2.35 1.77 -36.24
N GLY A 9 2.70 1.48 -34.98
CA GLY A 9 1.91 1.92 -33.83
C GLY A 9 1.71 3.45 -33.84
N PRO A 10 0.68 3.97 -33.16
CA PRO A 10 0.43 5.41 -33.13
C PRO A 10 1.68 6.14 -32.61
N GLU A 11 2.15 7.15 -33.34
CA GLU A 11 3.21 8.04 -32.83
C GLU A 11 2.79 8.60 -31.46
N PRO A 12 3.72 8.73 -30.49
CA PRO A 12 3.40 9.32 -29.21
C PRO A 12 2.84 10.71 -29.46
N SER A 13 1.59 10.94 -29.04
CA SER A 13 0.97 12.25 -29.11
C SER A 13 1.91 13.26 -28.48
N ALA A 14 2.29 14.29 -29.25
CA ALA A 14 3.22 15.36 -28.82
C ALA A 14 2.77 16.03 -27.51
N THR A 15 1.50 15.86 -27.13
CA THR A 15 0.91 16.39 -25.90
C THR A 15 1.01 15.42 -24.71
N VAL A 16 1.02 14.09 -24.94
CA VAL A 16 0.89 13.09 -23.86
C VAL A 16 2.22 12.83 -23.16
N GLU A 17 3.31 12.76 -23.90
CA GLU A 17 4.61 12.43 -23.32
C GLU A 17 5.12 13.46 -22.29
N PRO A 18 5.01 14.78 -22.55
CA PRO A 18 5.30 15.78 -21.52
C PRO A 18 4.48 15.62 -20.24
N ILE A 19 3.21 15.21 -20.34
CA ILE A 19 2.33 14.97 -19.18
C ILE A 19 2.80 13.75 -18.39
N ARG A 20 3.22 12.67 -19.05
CA ARG A 20 3.77 11.48 -18.38
C ARG A 20 5.05 11.79 -17.62
N LEU A 21 5.94 12.56 -18.23
CA LEU A 21 7.19 12.99 -17.59
C LEU A 21 6.91 13.89 -16.38
N ALA A 22 6.04 14.90 -16.54
CA ALA A 22 5.62 15.76 -15.43
C ALA A 22 4.97 14.97 -14.29
N PHE A 23 4.13 13.97 -14.60
CA PHE A 23 3.58 13.07 -13.60
C PHE A 23 4.66 12.24 -12.91
N ALA A 24 5.59 11.65 -13.68
CA ALA A 24 6.68 10.86 -13.12
C ALA A 24 7.58 11.69 -12.19
N ASP A 25 7.86 12.94 -12.54
CA ASP A 25 8.64 13.87 -11.72
C ASP A 25 7.92 14.18 -10.41
N ALA A 26 6.64 14.59 -10.46
CA ALA A 26 5.83 14.84 -9.28
C ALA A 26 5.66 13.58 -8.40
N TRP A 27 5.53 12.40 -9.03
CA TRP A 27 5.47 11.13 -8.32
C TRP A 27 6.80 10.78 -7.65
N GLY A 28 7.92 11.16 -8.26
CA GLY A 28 9.27 11.06 -7.69
C GLY A 28 9.43 11.92 -6.43
N GLU A 29 8.98 13.17 -6.48
CA GLU A 29 8.99 14.11 -5.34
C GLU A 29 8.09 13.62 -4.20
N MET A 30 6.86 13.19 -4.53
CA MET A 30 5.94 12.58 -3.57
C MET A 30 6.58 11.33 -2.92
N GLY A 31 7.19 10.44 -3.72
CA GLY A 31 7.86 9.25 -3.20
C GLY A 31 8.94 9.59 -2.18
N ALA A 32 9.74 10.63 -2.44
CA ALA A 32 10.78 11.11 -1.54
C ALA A 32 10.22 11.56 -0.18
N ALA A 33 9.10 12.30 -0.20
CA ALA A 33 8.42 12.75 1.02
C ALA A 33 7.89 11.58 1.87
N TRP A 34 7.71 10.40 1.26
CA TRP A 34 7.27 9.18 1.91
C TRP A 34 8.42 8.18 2.14
N GLY A 35 9.69 8.60 2.02
CA GLY A 35 10.85 7.75 2.28
C GLY A 35 11.14 6.70 1.21
N VAL A 36 10.57 6.84 0.01
CA VAL A 36 10.93 6.03 -1.18
C VAL A 36 11.97 6.80 -2.00
N GLN A 37 13.00 6.11 -2.50
CA GLN A 37 14.02 6.76 -3.31
C GLN A 37 13.39 7.44 -4.56
N PRO A 38 13.69 8.73 -4.84
CA PRO A 38 13.02 9.49 -5.89
C PRO A 38 13.07 8.82 -7.27
N SER A 39 14.20 8.18 -7.62
CA SER A 39 14.37 7.49 -8.90
C SER A 39 13.47 6.27 -9.04
N VAL A 40 13.23 5.52 -7.96
CA VAL A 40 12.35 4.34 -7.93
C VAL A 40 10.91 4.79 -8.14
N ALA A 41 10.49 5.80 -7.38
CA ALA A 41 9.16 6.38 -7.52
C ALA A 41 8.95 6.96 -8.93
N ARG A 42 9.92 7.72 -9.46
CA ARG A 42 9.85 8.29 -10.82
C ARG A 42 9.73 7.21 -11.91
N VAL A 43 10.51 6.13 -11.81
CA VAL A 43 10.39 4.96 -12.72
C VAL A 43 9.01 4.33 -12.61
N HIS A 44 8.52 4.06 -11.40
CA HIS A 44 7.18 3.51 -11.20
C HIS A 44 6.08 4.42 -11.77
N GLY A 45 6.14 5.73 -11.49
CA GLY A 45 5.20 6.73 -11.98
C GLY A 45 5.18 6.82 -13.51
N TYR A 46 6.35 6.75 -14.14
CA TYR A 46 6.43 6.72 -15.60
C TYR A 46 5.83 5.44 -16.19
N LEU A 47 6.13 4.27 -15.61
CA LEU A 47 5.55 3.00 -16.04
C LEU A 47 4.01 3.01 -15.89
N LEU A 48 3.48 3.55 -14.78
CA LEU A 48 2.04 3.74 -14.56
C LEU A 48 1.39 4.62 -15.63
N ALA A 49 1.97 5.80 -15.89
CA ALA A 49 1.45 6.76 -16.85
C ALA A 49 1.61 6.29 -18.31
N HIS A 50 2.60 5.44 -18.59
CA HIS A 50 2.76 4.80 -19.89
C HIS A 50 1.71 3.70 -20.11
N GLY A 51 1.51 2.81 -19.13
CA GLY A 51 0.47 1.78 -19.12
C GLY A 51 0.70 0.57 -20.04
N GLY A 52 1.85 0.50 -20.71
CA GLY A 52 2.30 -0.59 -21.59
C GLY A 52 3.61 -1.23 -21.12
N ILE A 53 4.15 -2.15 -21.94
CA ILE A 53 5.42 -2.82 -21.68
C ILE A 53 6.57 -1.92 -22.14
N LEU A 54 7.56 -1.68 -21.28
CA LEU A 54 8.74 -0.87 -21.59
C LEU A 54 10.03 -1.62 -21.30
N THR A 55 10.99 -1.50 -22.21
CA THR A 55 12.37 -1.96 -21.99
C THR A 55 13.09 -1.00 -21.05
N GLU A 56 14.13 -1.51 -20.36
CA GLU A 56 15.01 -0.64 -19.56
C GLU A 56 15.55 0.55 -20.37
N ARG A 57 15.92 0.30 -21.64
CA ARG A 57 16.44 1.34 -22.54
C ARG A 57 15.41 2.46 -22.74
N GLU A 58 14.15 2.12 -22.96
CA GLU A 58 13.07 3.10 -23.16
C GLU A 58 12.81 3.91 -21.89
N VAL A 59 12.78 3.26 -20.72
CA VAL A 59 12.65 3.95 -19.42
C VAL A 59 13.81 4.92 -19.20
N ARG A 60 15.04 4.44 -19.46
CA ARG A 60 16.27 5.22 -19.32
C ARG A 60 16.27 6.46 -20.22
N GLU A 61 15.93 6.28 -21.49
CA GLU A 61 15.90 7.36 -22.49
C GLU A 61 14.80 8.39 -22.16
N ALA A 62 13.60 7.93 -21.80
CA ALA A 62 12.50 8.83 -21.44
C ALA A 62 12.81 9.68 -20.20
N LEU A 63 13.38 9.06 -19.15
CA LEU A 63 13.64 9.73 -17.88
C LEU A 63 15.02 10.41 -17.79
N GLY A 64 15.85 10.31 -18.84
CA GLY A 64 17.22 10.85 -18.83
C GLY A 64 18.12 10.22 -17.76
N LEU A 65 17.89 8.95 -17.41
CA LEU A 65 18.67 8.24 -16.40
C LEU A 65 19.97 7.68 -17.00
N SER A 66 21.00 7.50 -16.17
CA SER A 66 22.12 6.65 -16.54
C SER A 66 21.67 5.18 -16.61
N HIS A 67 22.42 4.33 -17.33
CA HIS A 67 22.11 2.89 -17.37
C HIS A 67 22.02 2.31 -15.96
N ARG A 68 23.05 2.52 -15.12
CA ARG A 68 23.07 2.05 -13.73
C ARG A 68 21.89 2.59 -12.90
N ALA A 69 21.53 3.86 -13.05
CA ALA A 69 20.41 4.43 -12.31
C ALA A 69 19.06 3.82 -12.71
N ALA A 70 18.84 3.60 -14.01
CA ALA A 70 17.66 2.91 -14.52
C ALA A 70 17.61 1.45 -14.05
N SER A 71 18.71 0.69 -14.15
CA SER A 71 18.74 -0.72 -13.73
C SER A 71 18.44 -0.87 -12.23
N LEU A 72 19.05 -0.03 -11.37
CA LEU A 72 18.81 -0.07 -9.93
C LEU A 72 17.37 0.32 -9.58
N ALA A 73 16.83 1.36 -10.21
CA ALA A 73 15.47 1.80 -9.96
C ALA A 73 14.43 0.76 -10.42
N LEU A 74 14.64 0.10 -11.56
CA LEU A 74 13.78 -0.97 -12.05
C LEU A 74 13.87 -2.23 -11.18
N ALA A 75 15.07 -2.63 -10.76
CA ALA A 75 15.26 -3.74 -9.84
C ALA A 75 14.58 -3.48 -8.49
N GLU A 76 14.70 -2.26 -7.95
CA GLU A 76 14.01 -1.91 -6.71
C GLU A 76 12.49 -1.88 -6.92
N THR A 77 12.00 -1.30 -8.03
CA THR A 77 10.57 -1.32 -8.39
C THR A 77 10.01 -2.75 -8.47
N GLU A 78 10.80 -3.70 -8.97
CA GLU A 78 10.50 -5.14 -8.99
C GLU A 78 10.50 -5.74 -7.56
N THR A 79 11.48 -5.40 -6.72
CA THR A 79 11.51 -5.82 -5.30
C THR A 79 10.29 -5.32 -4.52
N TRP A 80 9.81 -4.10 -4.81
CA TRP A 80 8.54 -3.59 -4.25
C TRP A 80 7.31 -4.32 -4.80
N GLY A 81 7.47 -5.14 -5.85
CA GLY A 81 6.39 -5.78 -6.58
C GLY A 81 5.58 -4.79 -7.42
N LEU A 82 6.10 -3.62 -7.75
CA LEU A 82 5.34 -2.59 -8.50
C LEU A 82 5.47 -2.77 -10.01
N ALA A 83 6.49 -3.49 -10.46
CA ALA A 83 6.67 -3.91 -11.83
C ALA A 83 7.10 -5.38 -11.89
N GLU A 84 6.78 -6.04 -13.00
CA GLU A 84 7.13 -7.42 -13.26
C GLU A 84 7.98 -7.49 -14.54
N ARG A 85 9.05 -8.28 -14.48
CA ARG A 85 9.92 -8.50 -15.62
C ARG A 85 9.25 -9.43 -16.61
N VAL A 86 9.20 -9.03 -17.87
CA VAL A 86 8.62 -9.81 -18.96
C VAL A 86 9.62 -9.99 -20.10
N ALA A 87 9.61 -11.18 -20.70
CA ALA A 87 10.35 -11.41 -21.94
C ALA A 87 9.59 -10.74 -23.09
N GLN A 88 10.26 -9.85 -23.84
CA GLN A 88 9.66 -9.27 -25.04
C GLN A 88 9.76 -10.30 -26.18
N SER A 89 8.67 -10.97 -26.53
CA SER A 89 8.67 -12.01 -27.58
C SER A 89 8.81 -11.47 -29.00
N ASP A 90 8.57 -10.17 -29.25
CA ASP A 90 8.46 -9.66 -30.60
C ASP A 90 9.46 -8.55 -30.95
N ARG A 91 10.59 -8.98 -31.54
CA ARG A 91 11.16 -8.34 -32.73
C ARG A 91 11.66 -9.42 -33.67
N SER A 92 10.77 -9.85 -34.57
CA SER A 92 11.08 -10.72 -35.72
C SER A 92 12.36 -10.25 -36.42
N GLY A 93 13.43 -11.06 -36.35
CA GLY A 93 14.63 -10.91 -37.18
C GLY A 93 15.90 -10.39 -36.51
N ARG A 94 15.92 -10.05 -35.22
CA ARG A 94 17.14 -9.59 -34.54
C ARG A 94 17.81 -10.73 -33.77
N ARG A 95 18.93 -11.26 -34.29
CA ARG A 95 19.77 -12.24 -33.57
C ARG A 95 20.36 -11.57 -32.32
N GLY A 96 19.84 -11.93 -31.14
CA GLY A 96 20.34 -11.47 -29.84
C GLY A 96 19.41 -11.88 -28.69
N PRO A 97 19.85 -11.75 -27.42
CA PRO A 97 18.96 -11.93 -26.28
C PRO A 97 17.80 -10.94 -26.37
N SER A 98 16.58 -11.38 -26.06
CA SER A 98 15.46 -10.45 -25.94
C SER A 98 15.76 -9.43 -24.84
N PRO A 99 15.62 -8.11 -25.10
CA PRO A 99 15.85 -7.11 -24.08
C PRO A 99 14.87 -7.31 -22.92
N THR A 100 15.37 -7.16 -21.70
CA THR A 100 14.54 -7.17 -20.50
C THR A 100 13.52 -6.04 -20.57
N ALA A 101 12.24 -6.40 -20.49
CA ALA A 101 11.14 -5.45 -20.44
C ALA A 101 10.36 -5.59 -19.14
N TYR A 102 9.57 -4.58 -18.84
CA TYR A 102 8.84 -4.45 -17.58
C TYR A 102 7.40 -4.07 -17.86
N VAL A 103 6.48 -4.67 -17.11
CA VAL A 103 5.06 -4.31 -17.05
C VAL A 103 4.71 -3.87 -15.64
N VAL A 104 3.92 -2.80 -15.52
CA VAL A 104 3.53 -2.24 -14.22
C VAL A 104 2.27 -2.89 -13.67
N VAL A 105 2.14 -2.93 -12.35
CA VAL A 105 0.88 -3.25 -11.68
C VAL A 105 -0.09 -2.07 -11.84
N ARG A 106 -1.12 -2.24 -12.66
CA ARG A 106 -2.05 -1.14 -12.99
C ARG A 106 -3.19 -0.92 -11.99
N ASP A 107 -3.56 -1.95 -11.25
CA ASP A 107 -4.60 -1.84 -10.23
C ASP A 107 -4.07 -1.01 -9.05
N HIS A 108 -4.71 0.13 -8.81
CA HIS A 108 -4.36 1.08 -7.76
C HIS A 108 -4.36 0.48 -6.36
N TRP A 109 -5.35 -0.36 -6.07
CA TRP A 109 -5.45 -1.03 -4.78
C TRP A 109 -4.38 -2.10 -4.66
N ARG A 110 -4.12 -2.84 -5.74
CA ARG A 110 -3.10 -3.89 -5.73
C ARG A 110 -1.71 -3.35 -5.49
N TRP A 111 -1.29 -2.29 -6.18
CA TRP A 111 0.05 -1.73 -5.94
C TRP A 111 0.12 -1.05 -4.56
N PHE A 112 -0.96 -0.43 -4.08
CA PHE A 112 -1.02 0.11 -2.71
C PHE A 112 -0.83 -0.96 -1.65
N GLN A 113 -1.47 -2.13 -1.80
CA GLN A 113 -1.30 -3.27 -0.90
C GLN A 113 0.13 -3.82 -0.95
N ARG A 114 0.73 -3.92 -2.14
CA ARG A 114 2.14 -4.34 -2.29
C ARG A 114 3.07 -3.37 -1.53
N ILE A 115 2.82 -2.06 -1.60
CA ILE A 115 3.57 -1.07 -0.78
C ILE A 115 3.36 -1.33 0.71
N ALA A 116 2.11 -1.48 1.17
CA ALA A 116 1.81 -1.70 2.58
C ALA A 116 2.51 -2.95 3.14
N GLU A 117 2.47 -4.06 2.39
CA GLU A 117 3.15 -5.31 2.76
C GLU A 117 4.68 -5.16 2.77
N GLN A 118 5.25 -4.48 1.77
CA GLN A 118 6.69 -4.22 1.72
C GLN A 118 7.16 -3.34 2.87
N ARG A 119 6.40 -2.29 3.22
CA ARG A 119 6.72 -1.46 4.39
C ARG A 119 6.62 -2.25 5.67
N LYS A 120 5.60 -3.09 5.82
CA LYS A 120 5.47 -3.99 6.97
C LYS A 120 6.72 -4.86 7.12
N GLN A 121 7.15 -5.53 6.04
CA GLN A 121 8.32 -6.40 6.02
C GLN A 121 9.63 -5.66 6.34
N ARG A 122 9.79 -4.43 5.83
CA ARG A 122 11.02 -3.64 5.98
C ARG A 122 11.09 -2.88 7.30
N GLU A 123 9.96 -2.49 7.86
CA GLU A 123 9.89 -1.52 8.98
C GLU A 123 9.22 -2.10 10.23
N ALA A 124 8.04 -2.73 10.10
CA ALA A 124 7.27 -3.20 11.25
C ALA A 124 7.76 -4.56 11.78
N ASP A 125 7.97 -5.54 10.89
CA ASP A 125 8.42 -6.89 11.23
C ASP A 125 9.74 -6.89 12.04
N PRO A 126 10.78 -6.09 11.71
CA PRO A 126 12.01 -6.04 12.51
C PRO A 126 11.86 -5.23 13.81
N LEU A 127 10.88 -4.31 13.89
CA LEU A 127 10.70 -3.44 15.07
C LEU A 127 10.11 -4.19 16.27
N VAL A 128 9.17 -5.11 16.03
CA VAL A 128 8.53 -5.89 17.10
C VAL A 128 9.53 -6.67 17.96
N PRO A 129 10.41 -7.54 17.42
CA PRO A 129 11.36 -8.29 18.25
C PRO A 129 12.40 -7.38 18.93
N LEU A 130 12.72 -6.22 18.33
CA LEU A 130 13.59 -5.22 18.95
C LEU A 130 12.93 -4.63 20.21
N LEU A 131 11.67 -4.23 20.12
CA LEU A 131 10.91 -3.68 21.25
C LEU A 131 10.69 -4.73 22.34
N GLU A 132 10.40 -5.98 21.98
CA GLU A 132 10.31 -7.10 22.93
C GLU A 132 11.61 -7.30 23.69
N ALA A 133 12.76 -7.27 23.02
CA ALA A 133 14.06 -7.41 23.67
C ALA A 133 14.37 -6.23 24.59
N CYS A 134 13.98 -5.00 24.22
CA CYS A 134 14.15 -3.83 25.07
C CYS A 134 13.24 -3.90 26.31
N LEU A 135 11.98 -4.31 26.15
CA LEU A 135 11.04 -4.47 27.26
C LEU A 135 11.51 -5.56 28.23
N ALA A 136 11.98 -6.70 27.74
CA ALA A 136 12.53 -7.75 28.59
C ALA A 136 13.72 -7.26 29.44
N ARG A 137 14.63 -6.47 28.86
CA ARG A 137 15.73 -5.85 29.63
C ARG A 137 15.22 -4.86 30.67
N ALA A 138 14.17 -4.11 30.36
CA ALA A 138 13.56 -3.19 31.31
C ALA A 138 12.90 -3.94 32.47
N ASP A 139 12.20 -5.05 32.19
CA ASP A 139 11.60 -5.92 33.20
C ASP A 139 12.66 -6.52 34.13
N ASP A 140 13.76 -7.05 33.57
CA ASP A 140 14.89 -7.56 34.35
C ASP A 140 15.49 -6.46 35.24
N ALA A 141 15.70 -5.26 34.71
CA ALA A 141 16.24 -4.14 35.47
C ALA A 141 15.29 -3.72 36.62
N VAL A 142 13.97 -3.77 36.41
CA VAL A 142 12.99 -3.43 37.45
C VAL A 142 13.07 -4.40 38.63
N THR A 143 13.44 -5.66 38.41
CA THR A 143 13.67 -6.60 39.53
C THR A 143 14.84 -6.18 40.43
N THR A 144 15.85 -5.51 39.86
CA THR A 144 17.06 -5.08 40.57
C THR A 144 16.90 -3.69 41.19
N ALA A 145 16.19 -2.79 40.51
CA ALA A 145 15.96 -1.40 40.95
C ALA A 145 14.46 -1.05 40.91
N PRO A 146 13.61 -1.66 41.77
CA PRO A 146 12.15 -1.54 41.68
C PRO A 146 11.61 -0.14 42.01
N GLN A 147 12.43 0.73 42.60
CA GLN A 147 12.05 2.11 42.98
C GLN A 147 12.60 3.16 42.01
N ASP A 148 13.30 2.76 40.94
CA ASP A 148 13.81 3.68 39.92
C ASP A 148 12.64 4.19 39.06
N ALA A 149 12.26 5.44 39.29
CA ALA A 149 11.13 6.08 38.61
C ALA A 149 11.33 6.26 37.10
N ASP A 150 12.57 6.46 36.65
CA ASP A 150 12.86 6.64 35.22
C ASP A 150 12.80 5.29 34.49
N LEU A 151 13.28 4.23 35.13
CA LEU A 151 13.16 2.87 34.62
C LEU A 151 11.70 2.41 34.50
N LEU A 152 10.89 2.66 35.52
CA LEU A 152 9.46 2.32 35.50
C LEU A 152 8.75 3.06 34.36
N ARG A 153 9.02 4.36 34.19
CA ARG A 153 8.45 5.16 33.09
C ARG A 153 8.87 4.63 31.71
N LEU A 154 10.13 4.24 31.56
CA LEU A 154 10.63 3.67 30.30
C LEU A 154 9.94 2.34 29.99
N ARG A 155 9.81 1.44 30.97
CA ARG A 155 9.12 0.15 30.80
C ARG A 155 7.66 0.36 30.40
N ASP A 156 6.95 1.27 31.05
CA ASP A 156 5.55 1.55 30.74
C ASP A 156 5.40 2.10 29.32
N TRP A 157 6.25 3.05 28.92
CA TRP A 157 6.29 3.56 27.55
C TRP A 157 6.63 2.47 26.51
N LEU A 158 7.60 1.59 26.80
CA LEU A 158 7.93 0.46 25.92
C LEU A 158 6.76 -0.51 25.77
N THR A 159 6.01 -0.75 26.85
CA THR A 159 4.81 -1.58 26.86
C THR A 159 3.72 -0.98 25.97
N GLU A 160 3.44 0.31 26.14
CA GLU A 160 2.46 1.04 25.32
C GLU A 160 2.87 1.08 23.84
N LEU A 161 4.14 1.38 23.56
CA LEU A 161 4.67 1.41 22.19
C LEU A 161 4.59 0.04 21.52
N LEU A 162 4.98 -1.03 22.21
CA LEU A 162 4.88 -2.39 21.68
C LEU A 162 3.42 -2.77 21.39
N GLY A 163 2.50 -2.41 22.29
CA GLY A 163 1.06 -2.59 22.08
C GLY A 163 0.56 -1.87 20.83
N PHE A 164 0.92 -0.59 20.67
CA PHE A 164 0.59 0.22 19.50
C PHE A 164 1.15 -0.38 18.20
N VAL A 165 2.44 -0.75 18.17
CA VAL A 165 3.08 -1.32 16.97
C VAL A 165 2.42 -2.63 16.56
N ARG A 166 2.07 -3.51 17.50
CA ARG A 166 1.36 -4.77 17.22
C ARG A 166 -0.05 -4.54 16.69
N LEU A 167 -0.79 -3.57 17.25
CA LEU A 167 -2.12 -3.21 16.75
C LEU A 167 -2.04 -2.66 15.32
N PHE A 168 -1.08 -1.78 15.07
CA PHE A 168 -0.85 -1.20 13.75
C PHE A 168 -0.45 -2.27 12.72
N ASP A 169 0.49 -3.18 13.07
CA ASP A 169 0.86 -4.31 12.20
C ASP A 169 -0.36 -5.18 11.83
N ARG A 170 -1.21 -5.49 12.82
CA ARG A 170 -2.43 -6.25 12.59
C ARG A 170 -3.36 -5.53 11.60
N ALA A 171 -3.52 -4.20 11.73
CA ALA A 171 -4.34 -3.40 10.82
C ALA A 171 -3.77 -3.37 9.40
N VAL A 172 -2.46 -3.16 9.25
CA VAL A 172 -1.77 -3.18 7.94
C VAL A 172 -1.93 -4.55 7.27
N ARG A 173 -1.80 -5.64 8.04
CA ARG A 173 -1.97 -7.02 7.55
C ARG A 173 -3.38 -7.29 7.03
N LEU A 174 -4.41 -6.70 7.63
CA LEU A 174 -5.79 -6.81 7.13
C LEU A 174 -5.93 -6.18 5.75
N VAL A 175 -5.39 -4.96 5.57
CA VAL A 175 -5.42 -4.25 4.29
C VAL A 175 -4.60 -4.99 3.22
N ALA A 176 -3.42 -5.49 3.58
CA ALA A 176 -2.55 -6.22 2.67
C ALA A 176 -3.16 -7.54 2.16
N ARG A 177 -4.07 -8.15 2.93
CA ARG A 177 -4.73 -9.44 2.59
C ARG A 177 -6.09 -9.30 1.91
N ALA A 178 -6.72 -8.13 1.98
CA ALA A 178 -8.03 -7.92 1.38
C ALA A 178 -7.96 -8.02 -0.15
N GLU A 179 -9.08 -8.25 -0.82
CA GLU A 179 -9.14 -8.12 -2.28
C GLU A 179 -9.30 -6.64 -2.66
N SER A 180 -8.78 -6.24 -3.83
CA SER A 180 -8.90 -4.86 -4.34
C SER A 180 -10.34 -4.34 -4.31
N GLU A 181 -11.30 -5.19 -4.67
CA GLU A 181 -12.73 -4.85 -4.69
C GLU A 181 -13.31 -4.60 -3.29
N GLU A 182 -12.81 -5.30 -2.27
CA GLU A 182 -13.25 -5.15 -0.89
C GLU A 182 -12.79 -3.81 -0.32
N ILE A 183 -11.53 -3.46 -0.57
CA ILE A 183 -10.96 -2.16 -0.18
C ILE A 183 -11.73 -1.03 -0.89
N ALA A 184 -11.86 -1.13 -2.23
CA ALA A 184 -12.58 -0.13 -3.01
C ALA A 184 -14.01 0.09 -2.51
N ARG A 185 -14.71 -1.00 -2.15
CA ARG A 185 -16.06 -0.94 -1.60
C ARG A 185 -16.08 -0.26 -0.24
N GLY A 186 -15.14 -0.57 0.65
CA GLY A 186 -14.99 0.10 1.95
C GLY A 186 -14.84 1.61 1.80
N PHE A 187 -13.89 2.05 0.99
CA PHE A 187 -13.69 3.48 0.70
C PHE A 187 -14.91 4.14 0.03
N SER A 188 -15.60 3.44 -0.87
CA SER A 188 -16.83 3.95 -1.50
C SER A 188 -17.96 4.16 -0.49
N VAL A 189 -18.05 3.33 0.56
CA VAL A 189 -18.99 3.55 1.65
C VAL A 189 -18.59 4.79 2.45
N LEU A 190 -17.31 4.93 2.82
CA LEU A 190 -16.82 6.12 3.54
C LEU A 190 -17.09 7.41 2.78
N ALA A 191 -16.86 7.43 1.47
CA ALA A 191 -17.12 8.60 0.61
C ALA A 191 -18.60 8.99 0.50
N ARG A 192 -19.53 8.13 0.94
CA ARG A 192 -20.98 8.41 0.98
C ARG A 192 -21.45 8.91 2.35
N LEU A 193 -20.60 8.85 3.38
CA LEU A 193 -20.90 9.37 4.70
C LEU A 193 -20.50 10.85 4.77
N SER A 194 -21.26 11.64 5.52
CA SER A 194 -20.86 13.01 5.84
C SER A 194 -19.80 13.01 6.93
N ASP A 195 -18.97 14.05 7.00
CA ASP A 195 -17.96 14.22 8.06
C ASP A 195 -18.62 14.17 9.46
N ASP A 196 -19.75 14.85 9.64
CA ASP A 196 -20.56 14.76 10.87
C ASP A 196 -20.94 13.32 11.26
N SER A 197 -21.20 12.47 10.27
CA SER A 197 -21.56 11.07 10.51
C SER A 197 -20.33 10.27 10.92
N LEU A 198 -19.18 10.52 10.29
CA LEU A 198 -17.90 9.91 10.67
C LEU A 198 -17.50 10.32 12.10
N ASP A 199 -17.63 11.60 12.45
CA ASP A 199 -17.34 12.10 13.80
C ASP A 199 -18.23 11.47 14.87
N ARG A 200 -19.53 11.34 14.60
CA ARG A 200 -20.47 10.67 15.51
C ARG A 200 -20.13 9.19 15.66
N LEU A 201 -19.73 8.52 14.58
CA LEU A 201 -19.27 7.13 14.65
C LEU A 201 -18.01 7.02 15.51
N LEU A 202 -17.00 7.87 15.31
CA LEU A 202 -15.77 7.86 16.13
C LEU A 202 -16.07 8.08 17.62
N ARG A 203 -16.95 9.03 17.95
CA ARG A 203 -17.38 9.24 19.35
C ARG A 203 -18.13 8.05 19.92
N LEU A 204 -18.98 7.40 19.13
CA LEU A 204 -19.68 6.19 19.55
C LEU A 204 -18.69 5.05 19.84
N PHE A 205 -17.70 4.83 18.97
CA PHE A 205 -16.65 3.85 19.18
C PHE A 205 -15.86 4.11 20.47
N GLY A 206 -15.56 5.38 20.79
CA GLY A 206 -14.86 5.75 22.02
C GLY A 206 -15.71 5.69 23.30
N ALA A 207 -17.04 5.62 23.18
CA ALA A 207 -17.95 5.58 24.33
C ALA A 207 -18.32 4.15 24.77
N LEU A 208 -18.08 3.15 23.94
CA LEU A 208 -18.43 1.75 24.20
C LEU A 208 -17.25 0.99 24.82
N PRO A 209 -17.48 0.03 25.74
CA PRO A 209 -16.43 -0.83 26.26
C PRO A 209 -15.77 -1.66 25.16
N GLU A 210 -14.44 -1.77 25.18
CA GLU A 210 -13.67 -2.49 24.15
C GLU A 210 -14.11 -3.96 24.02
N GLU A 211 -14.33 -4.65 25.13
CA GLU A 211 -14.74 -6.06 25.17
C GLU A 211 -16.12 -6.28 24.50
N GLU A 212 -17.09 -5.41 24.81
CA GLU A 212 -18.43 -5.48 24.22
C GLU A 212 -18.39 -5.21 22.71
N LEU A 213 -17.60 -4.22 22.31
CA LEU A 213 -17.41 -3.87 20.90
C LEU A 213 -16.76 -5.02 20.13
N ALA A 214 -15.69 -5.60 20.67
CA ALA A 214 -14.98 -6.73 20.07
C ALA A 214 -15.89 -7.95 19.92
N ALA A 215 -16.61 -8.32 20.99
CA ALA A 215 -17.56 -9.42 20.97
C ALA A 215 -18.69 -9.20 19.94
N THR A 216 -19.19 -7.97 19.82
CA THR A 216 -20.22 -7.60 18.85
C THR A 216 -19.71 -7.73 17.41
N ILE A 217 -18.52 -7.18 17.11
CA ILE A 217 -17.91 -7.28 15.78
C ILE A 217 -17.65 -8.75 15.41
N GLU A 218 -17.17 -9.56 16.36
CA GLU A 218 -16.95 -10.99 16.14
C GLU A 218 -18.25 -11.77 15.95
N ALA A 219 -19.32 -11.42 16.67
CA ALA A 219 -20.63 -11.99 16.44
C ALA A 219 -21.13 -11.66 15.02
N VAL A 220 -20.98 -10.40 14.58
CA VAL A 220 -21.39 -9.93 13.24
C VAL A 220 -20.57 -10.60 12.13
N SER A 221 -19.28 -10.85 12.33
CA SER A 221 -18.42 -11.47 11.30
C SER A 221 -18.84 -12.91 10.94
N ARG A 222 -19.55 -13.59 11.86
CA ARG A 222 -20.10 -14.95 11.66
C ARG A 222 -21.47 -14.95 10.97
N VAL A 223 -22.07 -13.79 10.73
CA VAL A 223 -23.42 -13.66 10.17
C VAL A 223 -23.40 -13.81 8.65
N SER A 224 -24.32 -14.58 8.08
CA SER A 224 -24.45 -14.70 6.63
C SER A 224 -24.86 -13.37 5.97
N PRO A 225 -24.49 -13.12 4.69
CA PRO A 225 -24.84 -11.87 3.99
C PRO A 225 -26.34 -11.54 4.02
N THR A 226 -27.19 -12.57 3.94
CA THR A 226 -28.66 -12.42 4.01
C THR A 226 -29.11 -11.88 5.36
N VAL A 227 -28.55 -12.40 6.45
CA VAL A 227 -28.90 -11.97 7.80
C VAL A 227 -28.30 -10.59 8.09
N ALA A 228 -27.07 -10.32 7.66
CA ALA A 228 -26.44 -9.01 7.77
C ALA A 228 -27.28 -7.91 7.08
N ARG A 229 -27.79 -8.19 5.87
CA ARG A 229 -28.71 -7.27 5.17
C ARG A 229 -29.99 -7.02 5.97
N ARG A 230 -30.57 -8.06 6.57
CA ARG A 230 -31.77 -7.94 7.43
C ARG A 230 -31.50 -7.07 8.66
N ILE A 231 -30.38 -7.29 9.34
CA ILE A 231 -29.95 -6.50 10.51
C ILE A 231 -29.79 -5.04 10.09
N LEU A 232 -29.01 -4.75 9.04
CA LEU A 232 -28.76 -3.38 8.57
C LEU A 232 -30.05 -2.67 8.14
N SER A 233 -30.96 -3.36 7.43
CA SER A 233 -32.26 -2.79 7.05
C SER A 233 -33.14 -2.46 8.26
N THR A 234 -33.01 -3.22 9.35
CA THR A 234 -33.78 -3.01 10.57
C THR A 234 -33.16 -1.92 11.43
N ALA A 235 -31.84 -1.90 11.59
CA ALA A 235 -31.11 -0.82 12.24
C ALA A 235 -31.40 0.54 11.59
N GLY A 236 -31.43 0.60 10.24
CA GLY A 236 -31.80 1.82 9.52
C GLY A 236 -33.26 2.25 9.70
N ARG A 237 -34.16 1.35 10.11
CA ARG A 237 -35.55 1.71 10.48
C ARG A 237 -35.60 2.23 11.92
N VAL A 238 -34.96 1.54 12.85
CA VAL A 238 -34.90 1.94 14.27
C VAL A 238 -34.22 3.29 14.44
N ALA A 239 -33.09 3.53 13.77
CA ALA A 239 -32.36 4.79 13.81
C ALA A 239 -33.11 6.00 13.20
N ARG A 240 -34.19 5.75 12.44
CA ARG A 240 -35.10 6.78 11.94
C ARG A 240 -36.27 7.07 12.88
N LEU A 241 -36.57 6.15 13.79
CA LEU A 241 -37.63 6.31 14.80
C LEU A 241 -37.10 6.97 16.09
N GLY A 242 -35.80 6.89 16.34
CA GLY A 242 -35.14 7.52 17.51
C GLY A 242 -34.58 8.93 17.25
N ARG A 243 -34.94 9.59 16.15
CA ARG A 243 -34.63 11.00 15.87
C ARG A 243 -35.88 11.85 16.00
#